data_AF-A0A0F9EEC3-F1
#
_entry.id   AF-A0A0F9EEC3-F1
#
_cell.length_a   1.000
_cell.length_b   1.000
_cell.length_c   1.000
_cell.angle_alpha   90.00
_cell.angle_beta   90.00
_cell.angle_gamma   90.00
#
_symmetry.space_group_name_H-M   'P 1'
#
loop_
_entity.id
_entity.type
_entity.pdbx_description
1 polymer ?
#
loop_
_entity_poly.entity_id
_entity_poly.type
_entity_poly.pdbx_seq_one_letter_code
_entity_poly.pdbx_strand_id
1 'polypeptide(L)'
;MAIKFSWSCPYCNRDTTITDSNYSSSTHFFDIGNKEGDLGLQTIVVSCPNEKCREYVVTGYLYKAQFITRYTIQGNPILTWRMKPSSFSKRFPKYIPQPIILDYEEGCIIR
;
A
#
# COMPACT_ATOMS: atom_id res chain seq x y z
N MET A 1 11.63 -7.87 -15.46
CA MET A 1 10.40 -7.35 -16.10
C MET A 1 10.27 -5.92 -15.64
N ALA A 2 10.11 -4.97 -16.56
CA ALA A 2 9.90 -3.57 -16.19
C ALA A 2 8.44 -3.38 -15.75
N ILE A 3 8.24 -2.85 -14.55
CA ILE A 3 6.91 -2.56 -14.00
C ILE A 3 6.46 -1.22 -14.57
N LYS A 4 5.31 -1.19 -15.24
CA LYS A 4 4.70 0.04 -15.75
C LYS A 4 3.18 -0.05 -15.61
N PHE A 5 2.60 0.80 -14.77
CA PHE A 5 1.15 0.87 -14.58
C PHE A 5 0.67 2.30 -14.30
N SER A 6 -0.60 2.56 -14.65
CA SER A 6 -1.27 3.82 -14.32
C SER A 6 -1.74 3.80 -12.87
N TRP A 7 -1.41 4.84 -12.12
CA TRP A 7 -1.73 4.99 -10.71
C TRP A 7 -2.11 6.42 -10.38
N SER A 8 -3.23 6.59 -9.69
CA SER A 8 -3.67 7.90 -9.20
C SER A 8 -3.12 8.13 -7.80
N CYS A 9 -2.38 9.22 -7.63
CA CYS A 9 -1.78 9.54 -6.34
C CYS A 9 -2.84 10.04 -5.35
N PRO A 10 -3.03 9.43 -4.17
CA PRO A 10 -4.05 9.87 -3.21
C PRO A 10 -3.75 11.25 -2.62
N TYR A 11 -2.51 11.72 -2.75
CA TYR A 11 -2.06 13.00 -2.22
C TYR A 11 -2.30 14.15 -3.19
N CYS A 12 -1.87 14.05 -4.45
CA CYS A 12 -2.08 15.13 -5.42
C CYS A 12 -3.27 14.90 -6.35
N ASN A 13 -3.99 13.79 -6.18
CA ASN A 13 -5.13 13.35 -7.00
C ASN A 13 -4.83 13.47 -8.51
N ARG A 14 -3.59 13.15 -8.88
CA ARG A 14 -3.09 13.23 -10.24
C ARG A 14 -2.77 11.83 -10.71
N ASP A 15 -3.23 11.53 -11.92
CA ASP A 15 -2.89 10.29 -12.60
C ASP A 15 -1.44 10.35 -13.05
N THR A 16 -0.69 9.31 -12.66
CA THR A 16 0.74 9.21 -12.92
C THR A 16 1.07 7.79 -13.36
N THR A 17 2.14 7.67 -14.15
CA THR A 17 2.67 6.36 -14.52
C THR A 17 3.77 5.99 -13.54
N ILE A 18 3.60 4.86 -12.85
CA ILE A 18 4.62 4.32 -11.96
C ILE A 18 5.51 3.37 -12.75
N THR A 19 6.81 3.56 -12.57
CA THR A 19 7.90 2.76 -13.15
C THR A 19 8.71 2.10 -12.03
N ASP A 20 9.62 1.20 -12.40
CA ASP A 20 10.52 0.53 -11.44
C ASP A 20 11.32 1.49 -10.56
N SER A 21 11.62 2.71 -11.03
CA SER A 21 12.32 3.75 -10.27
C SER A 21 11.53 4.26 -9.05
N ASN A 22 10.21 4.11 -9.08
CA ASN A 22 9.28 4.71 -8.12
C ASN A 22 8.44 3.65 -7.40
N TYR A 23 8.78 2.39 -7.60
CA TYR A 23 8.09 1.22 -7.09
C TYR A 23 9.08 0.32 -6.37
N SER A 24 8.76 -0.08 -5.15
CA SER A 24 9.52 -1.09 -4.41
C SER A 24 8.56 -2.14 -3.90
N SER A 25 8.92 -3.41 -4.08
CA SER A 25 8.16 -4.52 -3.51
C SER A 25 9.12 -5.56 -2.95
N SER A 26 8.78 -6.07 -1.77
CA SER A 26 9.51 -7.16 -1.12
C SER A 26 8.49 -8.12 -0.51
N THR A 27 8.84 -9.41 -0.51
CA THR A 27 8.01 -10.44 0.12
C THR A 27 8.85 -11.20 1.14
N HIS A 28 8.37 -11.25 2.36
CA HIS A 28 8.96 -12.04 3.44
C HIS A 28 8.11 -13.30 3.63
N PHE A 29 8.70 -14.47 3.37
CA PHE A 29 8.06 -15.76 3.63
C PHE A 29 8.44 -16.26 5.02
N PHE A 30 7.47 -16.78 5.76
CA PHE A 30 7.70 -17.29 7.11
C PHE A 30 6.76 -18.46 7.44
N ASP A 31 7.30 -19.45 8.13
CA ASP A 31 6.61 -20.53 8.82
C ASP A 31 7.34 -20.75 10.14
N ILE A 32 6.87 -20.07 11.19
CA ILE A 32 7.50 -20.06 12.52
C ILE A 32 6.59 -20.82 13.50
N GLY A 33 6.05 -21.97 13.07
CA GLY A 33 5.13 -22.77 13.87
C GLY A 33 3.78 -22.10 14.13
N ASN A 34 3.39 -21.18 13.24
CA ASN A 34 2.09 -20.53 13.24
C ASN A 34 0.99 -21.52 12.82
N LYS A 35 -0.24 -21.31 13.32
CA LYS A 35 -1.37 -22.21 13.03
C LYS A 35 -1.75 -22.30 11.55
N GLU A 36 -1.42 -21.27 10.78
CA GLU A 36 -1.70 -21.17 9.33
C GLU A 36 -0.60 -21.81 8.46
N GLY A 37 0.56 -22.16 9.04
CA GLY A 37 1.74 -22.66 8.32
C GLY A 37 2.40 -21.59 7.43
N ASP A 38 2.82 -21.99 6.23
CA ASP A 38 3.48 -21.13 5.25
C ASP A 38 2.70 -19.86 4.91
N LEU A 39 3.25 -18.70 5.30
CA LEU A 39 2.70 -17.38 4.96
C LEU A 39 3.72 -16.51 4.24
N GLY A 40 3.21 -15.56 3.46
CA GLY A 40 4.01 -14.55 2.76
C GLY A 40 3.48 -13.15 3.05
N LEU A 41 4.31 -12.31 3.68
CA LEU A 41 4.03 -10.89 3.86
C LEU A 41 4.67 -10.10 2.72
N GLN A 42 3.86 -9.60 1.80
CA GLN A 42 4.28 -8.72 0.74
C GLN A 42 4.09 -7.26 1.15
N THR A 43 5.14 -6.47 1.04
CA THR A 43 5.10 -5.01 1.20
C THR A 43 5.32 -4.35 -0.15
N ILE A 44 4.50 -3.36 -0.46
CA ILE A 44 4.59 -2.56 -1.66
C ILE A 44 4.69 -1.09 -1.26
N VAL A 45 5.69 -0.40 -1.80
CA VAL A 45 5.90 1.03 -1.63
C VAL A 45 5.86 1.69 -3.00
N VAL A 46 5.01 2.71 -3.13
CA VAL A 46 4.87 3.50 -4.36
C VAL A 46 5.13 4.96 -4.02
N SER A 47 6.11 5.57 -4.68
CA SER A 47 6.41 7.00 -4.52
C SER A 47 5.88 7.80 -5.70
N CYS A 48 5.23 8.93 -5.41
CA CYS A 48 4.70 9.80 -6.45
C CYS A 48 5.85 10.42 -7.28
N PRO A 49 5.85 10.26 -8.62
CA PRO A 49 6.90 10.81 -9.49
C PRO A 49 6.85 12.34 -9.62
N ASN A 50 5.76 12.98 -9.16
CA ASN A 50 5.64 14.42 -9.19
C ASN A 50 6.62 15.06 -8.19
N GLU A 51 7.58 15.84 -8.69
CA GLU A 51 8.62 16.49 -7.88
C GLU A 51 8.07 17.39 -6.78
N LYS A 52 6.87 17.95 -6.95
CA LYS A 52 6.21 18.78 -5.93
C LYS A 52 5.52 17.95 -4.84
N CYS A 53 5.10 16.73 -5.17
CA CYS A 53 4.38 15.86 -4.25
C CYS A 53 5.37 14.97 -3.49
N ARG A 54 6.08 14.09 -4.21
CA ARG A 54 7.01 13.05 -3.69
C ARG A 54 6.49 12.23 -2.50
N GLU A 55 5.19 12.29 -2.23
CA GLU A 55 4.58 11.50 -1.19
C GLU A 55 4.57 10.03 -1.60
N TYR A 56 4.65 9.17 -0.60
CA TYR A 56 4.72 7.73 -0.77
C TYR A 56 3.52 7.05 -0.12
N VAL A 57 3.14 5.92 -0.72
CA VAL A 57 2.10 5.02 -0.25
C VAL A 57 2.76 3.70 0.09
N VAL A 58 2.38 3.15 1.25
CA VAL A 58 2.87 1.86 1.72
C VAL A 58 1.67 0.96 1.95
N THR A 59 1.64 -0.17 1.27
CA THR A 59 0.62 -1.21 1.42
C THR A 59 1.27 -2.54 1.79
N GLY A 60 0.60 -3.27 2.67
CA GLY A 60 0.98 -4.61 3.10
C GLY A 60 -0.11 -5.60 2.72
N TYR A 61 0.30 -6.79 2.29
CA TYR A 61 -0.58 -7.88 1.91
C TYR A 61 -0.06 -9.16 2.53
N LEU A 62 -0.91 -9.86 3.26
CA LEU A 62 -0.60 -11.18 3.78
C LEU A 62 -1.25 -12.22 2.88
N TYR A 63 -0.47 -13.21 2.47
CA TYR A 63 -0.93 -14.30 1.63
C TYR A 63 -0.60 -15.65 2.27
N LYS A 64 -1.33 -16.68 1.86
CA LYS A 64 -0.82 -18.04 2.01
C LYS A 64 0.38 -18.21 1.10
N ALA A 65 1.41 -18.88 1.59
CA ALA A 65 2.54 -19.28 0.80
C ALA A 65 2.54 -20.80 0.64
N GLN A 66 3.29 -21.28 -0.33
CA GLN A 66 3.56 -22.69 -0.46
C GLN A 66 5.01 -22.86 -0.89
N PHE A 67 5.70 -23.80 -0.25
CA PHE A 67 6.99 -24.27 -0.72
C PHE A 67 6.81 -25.46 -1.67
N ILE A 68 7.16 -25.28 -2.95
CA ILE A 68 7.24 -26.39 -3.93
C ILE A 68 8.71 -26.64 -4.29
N THR A 69 9.33 -25.66 -4.93
CA THR A 69 10.80 -25.59 -5.21
C THR A 69 11.40 -24.28 -4.73
N ARG A 70 10.55 -23.26 -4.58
CA ARG A 70 10.78 -21.97 -3.96
C ARG A 70 9.46 -21.55 -3.31
N TYR A 71 9.53 -20.65 -2.34
CA TYR A 71 8.31 -20.05 -1.79
C TYR A 71 7.59 -19.25 -2.87
N THR A 72 6.29 -19.52 -3.01
CA THR A 72 5.41 -18.75 -3.89
C THR A 72 4.17 -18.32 -3.13
N ILE A 73 3.71 -17.11 -3.43
CA ILE A 73 2.44 -16.56 -2.95
C ILE A 73 1.29 -17.35 -3.60
N GLN A 74 0.26 -17.71 -2.83
CA GLN A 74 -0.92 -18.45 -3.29
C GLN A 74 -2.18 -17.61 -3.21
N GLY A 75 -2.94 -17.58 -4.30
CA GLY A 75 -4.28 -16.99 -4.36
C GLY A 75 -4.36 -15.51 -3.99
N ASN A 76 -5.47 -15.13 -3.37
CA ASN A 76 -5.78 -13.77 -2.92
C ASN A 76 -5.18 -13.47 -1.54
N PRO A 77 -4.91 -12.20 -1.22
CA PRO A 77 -4.41 -11.84 0.11
C PRO A 77 -5.46 -12.16 1.17
N ILE A 78 -5.02 -12.82 2.24
CA ILE A 78 -5.78 -13.08 3.46
C ILE A 78 -6.12 -11.76 4.16
N LEU A 79 -5.11 -10.90 4.29
CA LEU A 79 -5.24 -9.59 4.91
C LEU A 79 -4.57 -8.54 4.04
N THR A 80 -5.14 -7.35 4.08
CA THR A 80 -4.62 -6.18 3.35
C THR A 80 -4.58 -4.99 4.29
N TRP A 81 -3.44 -4.31 4.33
CA TRP A 81 -3.22 -3.12 5.13
C TRP A 81 -2.74 -1.98 4.25
N ARG A 82 -3.16 -0.77 4.59
CA ARG A 82 -2.58 0.45 4.07
C ARG A 82 -1.89 1.15 5.24
N MET A 83 -0.57 1.12 5.25
CA MET A 83 0.25 1.70 6.31
C MET A 83 0.37 3.21 6.14
N LYS A 84 0.45 3.68 4.88
CA LYS A 84 0.46 5.11 4.55
C LYS A 84 -0.23 5.37 3.20
N PRO A 85 -1.11 6.39 3.07
CA PRO A 85 -1.71 7.16 4.17
C PRO A 85 -2.58 6.25 5.05
N SER A 86 -2.63 6.54 6.35
CA SER A 86 -3.41 5.77 7.33
C SER A 86 -4.92 5.90 7.14
N SER A 87 -5.38 6.96 6.49
CA SER A 87 -6.80 7.18 6.17
C SER A 87 -7.02 7.25 4.65
N PHE A 88 -8.23 6.91 4.23
CA PHE A 88 -8.73 7.14 2.87
C PHE A 88 -9.17 8.60 2.66
N SER A 89 -8.77 9.53 3.54
CA SER A 89 -9.29 10.89 3.50
C SER A 89 -8.92 11.57 2.17
N LYS A 90 -9.93 12.16 1.53
CA LYS A 90 -9.68 13.05 0.41
C LYS A 90 -8.91 14.27 0.91
N ARG A 91 -7.93 14.74 0.15
CA ARG A 91 -7.31 16.04 0.44
C ARG A 91 -8.35 17.14 0.29
N PHE A 92 -8.64 17.80 1.40
CA PHE A 92 -9.48 18.99 1.42
C PHE A 92 -8.67 20.24 1.03
N PRO A 93 -9.28 21.20 0.33
CA PRO A 93 -8.66 22.49 0.08
C PRO A 93 -8.35 23.26 1.38
N LYS A 94 -7.30 24.09 1.35
CA LYS A 94 -6.73 24.80 2.53
C LYS A 94 -7.70 25.73 3.28
N TYR A 95 -8.84 26.07 2.70
CA TYR A 95 -9.83 26.93 3.34
C TYR A 95 -10.70 26.18 4.36
N ILE A 96 -10.64 24.83 4.38
CA ILE A 96 -11.43 24.03 5.30
C ILE A 96 -10.71 24.00 6.66
N PRO A 97 -11.41 24.33 7.77
CA PRO A 97 -10.84 24.31 9.10
C PRO A 97 -10.21 22.95 9.44
N GLN A 98 -8.99 23.00 9.98
CA GLN A 98 -8.24 21.83 10.39
C GLN A 98 -8.99 20.88 11.35
N PRO A 99 -9.83 21.35 12.29
CA PRO A 99 -10.64 20.46 13.13
C PRO A 99 -11.57 19.54 12.33
N ILE A 100 -12.16 20.02 11.24
CA ILE A 100 -13.08 19.25 10.39
C ILE A 100 -12.32 18.19 9.58
N ILE A 101 -11.10 18.52 9.15
CA ILE A 101 -10.24 17.58 8.42
C ILE A 101 -9.83 16.43 9.34
N LEU A 102 -9.46 16.73 10.58
CA LEU A 102 -9.09 15.73 11.58
C LEU A 102 -10.26 14.81 11.91
N ASP A 103 -11.44 15.36 12.19
CA ASP A 103 -12.67 14.58 12.45
C ASP A 103 -13.01 13.64 11.28
N TYR A 104 -12.88 14.13 10.05
CA TYR A 104 -13.10 13.32 8.85
C TYR A 104 -12.02 12.26 8.64
N GLU A 105 -10.77 12.57 8.94
CA GLU A 105 -9.66 11.61 8.90
C GLU A 105 -9.88 10.48 9.90
N GLU A 106 -10.28 10.81 11.13
CA GLU A 106 -10.65 9.84 12.16
C GLU A 106 -11.84 8.97 11.72
N GLY A 107 -12.88 9.58 11.14
CA GLY A 107 -14.01 8.85 10.57
C GLY A 107 -13.65 7.91 9.41
N CYS A 108 -12.63 8.26 8.62
CA CYS A 108 -12.15 7.42 7.51
C CYS A 108 -11.22 6.28 7.93
N ILE A 109 -10.75 6.26 9.19
CA ILE A 109 -9.94 5.19 9.75
C ILE A 109 -10.84 4.04 10.24
N ILE A 110 -12.06 4.35 10.68
CA ILE A 110 -13.02 3.38 11.21
C ILE A 110 -13.92 2.91 10.05
N ARG A 111 -13.92 1.61 9.75
CA ARG A 111 -14.73 1.00 8.70
C ARG A 111 -15.62 -0.10 9.26
#